data_AF-A0A8J7ZF30-F1
#
_entry.id   AF-A0A8J7ZF30-F1
#
_cell.length_a   1.000
_cell.length_b   1.000
_cell.length_c   1.000
_cell.angle_alpha   90.00
_cell.angle_beta   90.00
_cell.angle_gamma   90.00
#
_symmetry.space_group_name_H-M   'P 1'
#
loop_
_entity.id
_entity.type
_entity.pdbx_description
1 polymer ?
#
loop_
_entity_poly.entity_id
_entity_poly.type
_entity_poly.pdbx_seq_one_letter_code
_entity_poly.pdbx_strand_id
1 'polypeptide(L)'
;MVKIKNFYGTTWCSDCKRSKMFLGQNRIPYNWVDIELDEVSALFVEKINDGKRRVPTIEFDDGTFLVVPSNAELAKKLGLVSKPKHKLHDILIIGGGPAGLTCALYAAREGFDTALAERSALGGQVGVTERLDNYPGFPDGISGMELAERFAKQAVRFGVELIRATEIISVKCEGEIFACKTSAGDQVDARAVVVATGSSYRRLWIPGEDELLGYKIHFCSTCDAPFYKGKEVIAIGGGNSAFEESMFIARFAKKVTIIGRSDRWKASAILQQNVAEIDNIVLLKNHETKEFILGPKKSLNGVVLHNKETGKDVTIKPDGVFVFIGLKPNVEVVKNLVDTDRGGFIVTRDTMMTRTPGLFAAGDCRAGSIQQAASAAGEGAAVALMVRNYLRRH
;
A
#
# COMPACT_ATOMS: atom_id res chain seq x y z
N MET A 1 10.90 22.87 -8.52
CA MET A 1 9.70 22.01 -8.68
C MET A 1 8.49 22.89 -8.51
N VAL A 2 7.50 22.73 -9.37
CA VAL A 2 6.19 23.38 -9.26
C VAL A 2 5.47 22.82 -8.03
N LYS A 3 4.75 23.63 -7.27
CA LYS A 3 3.96 23.19 -6.10
C LYS A 3 2.47 23.17 -6.43
N ILE A 4 1.72 22.32 -5.74
CA ILE A 4 0.27 22.32 -5.82
C ILE A 4 -0.27 23.45 -4.94
N LYS A 5 -1.06 24.33 -5.53
CA LYS A 5 -1.76 25.41 -4.84
C LYS A 5 -3.10 24.91 -4.31
N ASN A 6 -3.97 24.39 -5.17
CA ASN A 6 -5.29 23.87 -4.81
C ASN A 6 -5.57 22.51 -5.49
N PHE A 7 -6.18 21.60 -4.76
CA PHE A 7 -6.72 20.33 -5.25
C PHE A 7 -8.23 20.39 -5.10
N TYR A 8 -8.94 20.58 -6.21
CA TYR A 8 -10.39 20.57 -6.26
C TYR A 8 -10.90 19.16 -6.54
N GLY A 9 -11.81 18.67 -5.70
CA GLY A 9 -12.36 17.32 -5.87
C GLY A 9 -13.65 17.07 -5.10
N THR A 10 -14.07 15.81 -5.08
CA THR A 10 -15.19 15.32 -4.25
C THR A 10 -14.74 14.11 -3.42
N THR A 11 -15.49 13.77 -2.37
CA THR A 11 -15.19 12.64 -1.48
C THR A 11 -15.37 11.26 -2.14
N TRP A 12 -16.23 11.16 -3.15
CA TRP A 12 -16.58 9.89 -3.80
C TRP A 12 -15.78 9.61 -5.08
N CYS A 13 -15.18 10.62 -5.72
CA CYS A 13 -14.46 10.48 -6.98
C CYS A 13 -13.23 9.54 -6.86
N SER A 14 -13.18 8.52 -7.72
CA SER A 14 -12.08 7.55 -7.77
C SER A 14 -10.74 8.17 -8.16
N ASP A 15 -10.73 9.10 -9.12
CA ASP A 15 -9.51 9.80 -9.53
C ASP A 15 -9.01 10.77 -8.45
N CYS A 16 -9.91 11.38 -7.69
CA CYS A 16 -9.53 12.19 -6.53
C CYS A 16 -8.81 11.32 -5.51
N LYS A 17 -9.37 10.15 -5.16
CA LYS A 17 -8.76 9.19 -4.23
C LYS A 17 -7.39 8.72 -4.71
N ARG A 18 -7.26 8.34 -6.00
CA ARG A 18 -5.98 7.94 -6.60
C ARG A 18 -4.94 9.04 -6.52
N SER A 19 -5.28 10.26 -6.94
CA SER A 19 -4.35 11.40 -6.94
C SER A 19 -3.94 11.78 -5.52
N LYS A 20 -4.86 11.84 -4.55
CA LYS A 20 -4.54 12.04 -3.12
C LYS A 20 -3.56 10.99 -2.61
N MET A 21 -3.81 9.71 -2.92
CA MET A 21 -2.91 8.62 -2.53
C MET A 21 -1.51 8.80 -3.11
N PHE A 22 -1.40 9.14 -4.40
CA PHE A 22 -0.11 9.41 -5.05
C PHE A 22 0.62 10.60 -4.41
N LEU A 23 -0.07 11.72 -4.17
CA LEU A 23 0.50 12.91 -3.55
C LEU A 23 0.93 12.62 -2.10
N GLY A 24 0.12 11.89 -1.34
CA GLY A 24 0.42 11.47 0.02
C GLY A 24 1.65 10.55 0.08
N GLN A 25 1.72 9.55 -0.80
CA GLN A 25 2.89 8.66 -0.92
C GLN A 25 4.16 9.45 -1.24
N ASN A 26 4.08 10.45 -2.12
CA ASN A 26 5.20 11.31 -2.49
C ASN A 26 5.40 12.52 -1.56
N ARG A 27 4.60 12.64 -0.49
CA ARG A 27 4.64 13.72 0.51
C ARG A 27 4.55 15.12 -0.11
N ILE A 28 3.69 15.27 -1.10
CA ILE A 28 3.45 16.53 -1.77
C ILE A 28 2.28 17.22 -1.09
N PRO A 29 2.50 18.37 -0.43
CA PRO A 29 1.43 19.11 0.22
C PRO A 29 0.49 19.70 -0.84
N TYR A 30 -0.79 19.81 -0.48
CA TYR A 30 -1.82 20.45 -1.29
C TYR A 30 -2.91 21.04 -0.39
N ASN A 31 -3.61 22.06 -0.86
CA ASN A 31 -4.84 22.55 -0.24
C ASN A 31 -6.04 21.79 -0.81
N TRP A 32 -6.75 21.03 0.02
CA TRP A 32 -7.96 20.30 -0.42
C TRP A 32 -9.18 21.21 -0.43
N VAL A 33 -9.92 21.20 -1.54
CA VAL A 33 -11.17 21.94 -1.70
C VAL A 33 -12.24 20.97 -2.19
N ASP A 34 -13.29 20.78 -1.38
CA ASP A 34 -14.45 19.98 -1.76
C ASP A 34 -15.46 20.86 -2.50
N ILE A 35 -15.64 20.60 -3.79
CA ILE A 35 -16.53 21.40 -4.64
C ILE A 35 -18.02 21.13 -4.39
N GLU A 36 -18.37 20.10 -3.62
CA GLU A 36 -19.77 19.89 -3.18
C GLU A 36 -20.13 20.77 -1.98
N LEU A 37 -19.13 21.26 -1.26
CA LEU A 37 -19.30 22.12 -0.08
C LEU A 37 -18.97 23.59 -0.36
N ASP A 38 -18.28 23.88 -1.47
CA ASP A 38 -17.88 25.23 -1.89
C ASP A 38 -18.33 25.53 -3.32
N GLU A 39 -19.43 26.27 -3.44
CA GLU A 39 -20.03 26.66 -4.72
C GLU A 39 -19.14 27.62 -5.53
N VAL A 40 -18.33 28.47 -4.87
CA VAL A 40 -17.40 29.37 -5.56
C VAL A 40 -16.32 28.55 -6.26
N SER A 41 -15.78 27.55 -5.58
CA SER A 41 -14.81 26.63 -6.14
C SER A 41 -15.41 25.72 -7.22
N ALA A 42 -16.68 25.33 -7.09
CA ALA A 42 -17.39 24.59 -8.15
C ALA A 42 -17.49 25.39 -9.45
N LEU A 43 -17.88 26.68 -9.38
CA LEU A 43 -17.94 27.57 -10.53
C LEU A 43 -16.56 27.82 -11.16
N PHE A 44 -15.52 27.92 -10.33
CA PHE A 44 -14.13 28.01 -10.80
C PHE A 44 -13.72 26.77 -11.61
N VAL A 45 -14.02 25.57 -11.09
CA VAL A 45 -13.76 24.30 -11.78
C VAL A 45 -14.54 24.21 -13.09
N GLU A 46 -15.82 24.59 -13.12
CA GLU A 46 -16.61 24.63 -14.35
C GLU A 46 -16.00 25.56 -15.40
N LYS A 47 -15.57 26.75 -15.00
CA LYS A 47 -14.95 27.73 -15.90
C LYS A 47 -13.68 27.19 -16.56
N ILE A 48 -12.86 26.44 -15.83
CA ILE A 48 -11.61 25.85 -16.35
C ILE A 48 -11.86 24.64 -17.25
N ASN A 49 -12.99 23.96 -17.07
CA ASN A 49 -13.29 22.69 -17.68
C ASN A 49 -14.43 22.78 -18.72
N ASP A 50 -14.53 23.89 -19.45
CA ASP A 50 -15.55 24.13 -20.49
C ASP A 50 -16.99 23.89 -19.99
N GLY A 51 -17.31 24.41 -18.81
CA GLY A 51 -18.62 24.28 -18.18
C GLY A 51 -18.87 22.96 -17.46
N LYS A 52 -17.87 22.08 -17.31
CA LYS A 52 -18.01 20.76 -16.68
C LYS A 52 -17.36 20.71 -15.29
N ARG A 53 -17.99 20.02 -14.34
CA ARG A 53 -17.39 19.72 -13.02
C ARG A 53 -16.44 18.51 -13.07
N ARG A 54 -15.39 18.58 -13.90
CA ARG A 54 -14.39 17.49 -13.97
C ARG A 54 -13.47 17.57 -12.76
N VAL A 55 -13.34 16.46 -12.04
CA VAL A 55 -12.48 16.35 -10.86
C VAL A 55 -11.65 15.05 -10.90
N PRO A 56 -10.42 15.04 -10.36
CA PRO A 56 -9.75 16.16 -9.71
C PRO A 56 -9.26 17.22 -10.70
N THR A 57 -9.46 18.49 -10.37
CA THR A 57 -8.76 19.61 -11.03
C THR A 57 -7.70 20.11 -10.06
N ILE A 58 -6.44 20.12 -10.49
CA ILE A 58 -5.29 20.45 -9.64
C ILE A 58 -4.64 21.71 -10.19
N GLU A 59 -4.66 22.78 -9.39
CA GLU A 59 -4.02 24.06 -9.64
C GLU A 59 -2.61 24.08 -9.08
N PHE A 60 -1.67 24.59 -9.86
CA PHE A 60 -0.28 24.73 -9.51
C PHE A 60 0.10 26.19 -9.23
N ASP A 61 1.18 26.42 -8.49
CA ASP A 61 1.68 27.75 -8.13
C ASP A 61 2.21 28.56 -9.33
N ASP A 62 2.52 27.88 -10.45
CA ASP A 62 2.85 28.50 -11.74
C ASP A 62 1.61 28.94 -12.55
N GLY A 63 0.41 28.81 -12.00
CA GLY A 63 -0.86 29.21 -12.62
C GLY A 63 -1.39 28.22 -13.65
N THR A 64 -0.73 27.07 -13.84
CA THR A 64 -1.23 26.00 -14.71
C THR A 64 -2.15 25.03 -13.96
N PHE A 65 -2.84 24.17 -14.73
CA PHE A 65 -3.77 23.19 -14.18
C PHE A 65 -3.61 21.83 -14.85
N LEU A 66 -3.92 20.77 -14.11
CA LEU A 66 -4.17 19.45 -14.66
C LEU A 66 -5.59 19.00 -14.32
N VAL A 67 -6.29 18.44 -15.30
CA VAL A 67 -7.69 18.01 -15.20
C VAL A 67 -7.77 16.51 -15.35
N VAL A 68 -8.19 15.82 -14.29
CA VAL A 68 -8.20 14.35 -14.16
C VAL A 68 -6.84 13.73 -14.53
N PRO A 69 -5.70 14.19 -13.98
CA PRO A 69 -4.40 13.68 -14.40
C PRO A 69 -4.14 12.27 -13.91
N SER A 70 -3.48 11.47 -14.74
CA SER A 70 -2.81 10.24 -14.35
C SER A 70 -1.66 10.51 -13.36
N ASN A 71 -1.21 9.46 -12.65
CA ASN A 71 -0.04 9.57 -11.77
C ASN A 71 1.22 9.96 -12.56
N ALA A 72 1.35 9.53 -13.81
CA ALA A 72 2.48 9.86 -14.68
C ALA A 72 2.49 11.36 -15.06
N GLU A 73 1.33 11.93 -15.38
CA GLU A 73 1.20 13.37 -15.65
C GLU A 73 1.52 14.20 -14.41
N LEU A 74 1.02 13.78 -13.24
CA LEU A 74 1.36 14.41 -11.96
C LEU A 74 2.86 14.33 -11.68
N ALA A 75 3.45 13.14 -11.76
CA ALA A 75 4.88 12.93 -11.54
C ALA A 75 5.72 13.81 -12.47
N LYS A 76 5.36 13.89 -13.76
CA LYS A 76 6.04 14.71 -14.75
C LYS A 76 5.93 16.20 -14.42
N LYS A 77 4.72 16.68 -14.10
CA LYS A 77 4.48 18.09 -13.76
C LYS A 77 5.21 18.53 -12.50
N LEU A 78 5.31 17.62 -11.52
CA LEU A 78 5.99 17.85 -10.24
C LEU A 78 7.52 17.64 -10.33
N GLY A 79 8.04 17.18 -11.46
CA GLY A 79 9.47 16.93 -11.67
C GLY A 79 10.00 15.73 -10.87
N LEU A 80 9.15 14.72 -10.65
CA LEU A 80 9.49 13.52 -9.88
C LEU A 80 10.03 12.38 -10.75
N VAL A 81 9.73 12.39 -12.05
CA VAL A 81 10.12 11.32 -12.98
C VAL A 81 11.62 11.34 -13.22
N SER A 82 12.27 10.20 -12.99
CA SER A 82 13.62 9.92 -13.46
C SER A 82 13.55 9.07 -14.71
N LYS A 83 14.19 9.50 -15.80
CA LYS A 83 14.31 8.68 -17.01
C LYS A 83 15.29 7.52 -16.78
N PRO A 84 15.01 6.32 -17.33
CA PRO A 84 15.98 5.24 -17.35
C PRO A 84 17.24 5.67 -18.12
N LYS A 85 18.42 5.44 -17.54
CA LYS A 85 19.72 5.72 -18.12
C LYS A 85 20.10 4.64 -19.11
N HIS A 86 19.83 3.38 -18.78
CA HIS A 86 20.11 2.25 -19.64
C HIS A 86 18.81 1.65 -20.18
N LYS A 87 18.88 1.06 -21.38
CA LYS A 87 17.73 0.38 -22.00
C LYS A 87 17.63 -1.08 -21.63
N LEU A 88 18.74 -1.71 -21.24
CA LEU A 88 18.81 -3.12 -20.86
C LEU A 88 19.63 -3.23 -19.57
N HIS A 89 19.07 -3.91 -18.59
CA HIS A 89 19.73 -4.25 -17.33
C HIS A 89 19.88 -5.77 -17.20
N ASP A 90 20.77 -6.22 -16.33
CA ASP A 90 20.79 -7.64 -15.95
C ASP A 90 19.52 -7.96 -15.15
N ILE A 91 19.13 -7.06 -14.25
CA ILE A 91 17.99 -7.25 -13.35
C ILE A 91 17.13 -5.98 -13.29
N LEU A 92 15.83 -6.14 -13.55
CA LEU A 92 14.82 -5.12 -13.25
C LEU A 92 13.95 -5.57 -12.07
N ILE A 93 13.90 -4.73 -11.03
CA ILE A 93 13.06 -4.94 -9.86
C ILE A 93 11.85 -4.02 -9.94
N ILE A 94 10.65 -4.59 -9.84
CA ILE A 94 9.39 -3.85 -9.89
C ILE A 94 8.85 -3.73 -8.46
N GLY A 95 8.98 -2.54 -7.88
CA GLY A 95 8.53 -2.20 -6.53
C GLY A 95 9.68 -1.77 -5.61
N GLY A 96 9.52 -0.60 -4.98
CA GLY A 96 10.48 0.06 -4.10
C GLY A 96 10.22 -0.13 -2.61
N GLY A 97 9.59 -1.24 -2.22
CA GLY A 97 9.43 -1.62 -0.81
C GLY A 97 10.68 -2.27 -0.21
N PRO A 98 10.62 -2.75 1.05
CA PRO A 98 11.74 -3.44 1.70
C PRO A 98 12.30 -4.61 0.89
N ALA A 99 11.44 -5.45 0.29
CA ALA A 99 11.87 -6.57 -0.55
C ALA A 99 12.65 -6.10 -1.78
N GLY A 100 12.10 -5.16 -2.54
CA GLY A 100 12.72 -4.67 -3.77
C GLY A 100 14.04 -3.93 -3.51
N LEU A 101 14.06 -3.01 -2.53
CA LEU A 101 15.27 -2.27 -2.20
C LEU A 101 16.39 -3.17 -1.65
N THR A 102 16.04 -4.19 -0.85
CA THR A 102 17.02 -5.17 -0.38
C THR A 102 17.53 -6.05 -1.52
N CYS A 103 16.63 -6.50 -2.41
CA CYS A 103 17.02 -7.23 -3.61
C CYS A 103 17.99 -6.41 -4.48
N ALA A 104 17.70 -5.12 -4.68
CA ALA A 104 18.52 -4.24 -5.48
C ALA A 104 19.93 -4.06 -4.90
N LEU A 105 20.01 -3.85 -3.58
CA LEU A 105 21.28 -3.79 -2.87
C LEU A 105 22.10 -5.09 -3.05
N TYR A 106 21.48 -6.25 -2.87
CA TYR A 106 22.17 -7.53 -2.98
C TYR A 106 22.61 -7.82 -4.42
N ALA A 107 21.76 -7.55 -5.40
CA ALA A 107 22.05 -7.70 -6.82
C ALA A 107 23.23 -6.82 -7.27
N ALA A 108 23.22 -5.53 -6.92
CA ALA A 108 24.30 -4.62 -7.26
C ALA A 108 25.64 -4.99 -6.61
N ARG A 109 25.61 -5.56 -5.39
CA ARG A 109 26.82 -6.08 -4.72
C ARG A 109 27.44 -7.28 -5.41
N GLU A 110 26.67 -8.04 -6.18
CA GLU A 110 27.17 -9.13 -7.03
C GLU A 110 27.68 -8.63 -8.39
N GLY A 111 27.62 -7.32 -8.65
CA GLY A 111 28.15 -6.69 -9.86
C GLY A 111 27.15 -6.62 -11.03
N PHE A 112 25.87 -6.96 -10.80
CA PHE A 112 24.84 -6.87 -11.86
C PHE A 112 24.40 -5.44 -12.11
N ASP A 113 24.20 -5.09 -13.38
CA ASP A 113 23.49 -3.86 -13.75
C ASP A 113 22.02 -3.97 -13.30
N THR A 114 21.65 -3.16 -12.31
CA THR A 114 20.41 -3.32 -11.56
C THR A 114 19.59 -2.03 -11.59
N ALA A 115 18.36 -2.14 -12.08
CA ALA A 115 17.36 -1.08 -12.00
C ALA A 115 16.22 -1.48 -11.05
N LEU A 116 15.65 -0.49 -10.37
CA LEU A 116 14.44 -0.61 -9.59
C LEU A 116 13.43 0.44 -10.04
N ALA A 117 12.25 -0.01 -10.45
CA ALA A 117 11.12 0.85 -10.80
C ALA A 117 10.11 0.92 -9.65
N GLU A 118 9.79 2.13 -9.21
CA GLU A 118 8.76 2.40 -8.19
C GLU A 118 7.79 3.47 -8.71
N ARG A 119 6.49 3.13 -8.68
CA ARG A 119 5.40 3.99 -9.17
C ARG A 119 5.13 5.21 -8.28
N SER A 120 5.63 5.20 -7.06
CA SER A 120 5.40 6.22 -6.03
C SER A 120 6.70 6.58 -5.29
N ALA A 121 6.64 6.86 -3.99
CA ALA A 121 7.83 7.02 -3.18
C ALA A 121 8.42 5.67 -2.76
N LEU A 122 9.72 5.67 -2.47
CA LEU A 122 10.43 4.50 -1.96
C LEU A 122 9.97 4.20 -0.52
N GLY A 123 9.96 2.91 -0.17
CA GLY A 123 9.53 2.39 1.12
C GLY A 123 8.27 1.53 1.05
N GLY A 124 7.49 1.59 -0.03
CA GLY A 124 6.23 0.88 -0.14
C GLY A 124 5.31 1.17 1.05
N GLN A 125 4.63 0.15 1.59
CA GLN A 125 3.77 0.33 2.76
C GLN A 125 4.52 0.78 4.02
N VAL A 126 5.78 0.36 4.20
CA VAL A 126 6.59 0.78 5.35
C VAL A 126 6.83 2.28 5.32
N GLY A 127 7.00 2.88 4.13
CA GLY A 127 7.32 4.30 4.00
C GLY A 127 6.27 5.28 4.56
N VAL A 128 5.05 4.79 4.82
CA VAL A 128 3.94 5.56 5.41
C VAL A 128 3.63 5.18 6.86
N THR A 129 4.34 4.21 7.43
CA THR A 129 4.22 3.83 8.84
C THR A 129 4.88 4.89 9.72
N GLU A 130 4.17 5.42 10.72
CA GLU A 130 4.68 6.44 11.63
C GLU A 130 5.87 5.93 12.45
N ARG A 131 5.75 4.70 12.99
CA ARG A 131 6.76 4.09 13.85
C ARG A 131 6.79 2.57 13.70
N LEU A 132 7.99 2.01 13.64
CA LEU A 132 8.26 0.57 13.70
C LEU A 132 9.15 0.27 14.91
N ASP A 133 8.65 -0.56 15.81
CA ASP A 133 9.41 -1.09 16.96
C ASP A 133 9.84 -2.56 16.74
N ASN A 134 9.42 -3.18 15.63
CA ASN A 134 9.63 -4.60 15.31
C ASN A 134 10.66 -4.84 14.19
N TYR A 135 11.39 -3.80 13.75
CA TYR A 135 12.47 -3.96 12.78
C TYR A 135 13.84 -4.07 13.49
N PRO A 136 14.53 -5.22 13.43
CA PRO A 136 15.79 -5.42 14.16
C PRO A 136 16.87 -4.40 13.80
N GLY A 137 17.69 -4.02 14.79
CA GLY A 137 18.76 -3.04 14.63
C GLY A 137 18.39 -1.60 15.03
N PHE A 138 17.13 -1.37 15.42
CA PHE A 138 16.63 -0.08 15.89
C PHE A 138 16.00 -0.23 17.29
N PRO A 139 16.81 -0.27 18.36
CA PRO A 139 16.33 -0.54 19.73
C PRO A 139 15.33 0.50 20.24
N ASP A 140 15.47 1.75 19.78
CA ASP A 140 14.57 2.85 20.13
C ASP A 140 13.42 3.03 19.12
N GLY A 141 13.21 2.04 18.24
CA GLY A 141 12.31 2.12 17.09
C GLY A 141 12.83 3.02 15.97
N ILE A 142 12.14 3.02 14.84
CA ILE A 142 12.45 3.87 13.69
C ILE A 142 11.16 4.27 12.96
N SER A 143 11.11 5.46 12.38
CA SER A 143 9.99 5.81 11.49
C SER A 143 10.08 5.02 10.18
N GLY A 144 8.94 4.65 9.61
CA GLY A 144 8.91 3.93 8.35
C GLY A 144 9.53 4.71 7.18
N MET A 145 9.37 6.04 7.23
CA MET A 145 10.05 6.99 6.35
C MET A 145 11.57 6.87 6.42
N GLU A 146 12.13 6.93 7.63
CA GLU A 146 13.57 6.92 7.82
C GLU A 146 14.17 5.56 7.43
N LEU A 147 13.47 4.47 7.75
CA LEU A 147 13.88 3.12 7.34
C LEU A 147 13.94 3.00 5.81
N ALA A 148 12.90 3.48 5.11
CA ALA A 148 12.86 3.48 3.64
C ALA A 148 13.99 4.32 3.03
N GLU A 149 14.29 5.48 3.60
CA GLU A 149 15.39 6.33 3.15
C GLU A 149 16.75 5.66 3.35
N ARG A 150 16.95 4.97 4.48
CA ARG A 150 18.18 4.20 4.74
C ARG A 150 18.38 3.07 3.73
N PHE A 151 17.32 2.33 3.38
CA PHE A 151 17.39 1.33 2.30
C PHE A 151 17.74 1.96 0.95
N ALA A 152 17.08 3.05 0.59
CA ALA A 152 17.34 3.75 -0.66
C ALA A 152 18.79 4.26 -0.75
N LYS A 153 19.32 4.85 0.33
CA LYS A 153 20.72 5.31 0.41
C LYS A 153 21.70 4.16 0.21
N GLN A 154 21.41 2.97 0.73
CA GLN A 154 22.24 1.79 0.50
C GLN A 154 22.21 1.37 -0.97
N ALA A 155 21.03 1.25 -1.58
CA ALA A 155 20.90 0.89 -3.00
C ALA A 155 21.66 1.87 -3.91
N VAL A 156 21.47 3.19 -3.72
CA VAL A 156 22.17 4.24 -4.50
C VAL A 156 23.68 4.16 -4.32
N ARG A 157 24.17 3.92 -3.09
CA ARG A 157 25.61 3.80 -2.82
C ARG A 157 26.28 2.70 -3.63
N PHE A 158 25.56 1.63 -3.97
CA PHE A 158 26.05 0.53 -4.79
C PHE A 158 25.72 0.67 -6.29
N GLY A 159 25.25 1.84 -6.73
CA GLY A 159 25.05 2.14 -8.15
C GLY A 159 23.71 1.65 -8.71
N VAL A 160 22.76 1.22 -7.87
CA VAL A 160 21.41 0.86 -8.33
C VAL A 160 20.75 2.06 -9.01
N GLU A 161 20.21 1.84 -10.19
CA GLU A 161 19.38 2.82 -10.87
C GLU A 161 17.97 2.82 -10.26
N LEU A 162 17.57 3.93 -9.64
CA LEU A 162 16.23 4.09 -9.07
C LEU A 162 15.34 4.90 -10.04
N ILE A 163 14.43 4.20 -10.71
CA ILE A 163 13.42 4.77 -11.60
C ILE A 163 12.18 5.09 -10.75
N ARG A 164 12.07 6.34 -10.30
CA ARG A 164 11.06 6.78 -9.32
C ARG A 164 9.83 7.39 -9.99
N ALA A 165 8.72 7.38 -9.26
CA ALA A 165 7.41 7.90 -9.71
C ALA A 165 7.02 7.40 -11.11
N THR A 166 7.40 6.17 -11.44
CA THR A 166 7.28 5.58 -12.78
C THR A 166 6.79 4.15 -12.62
N GLU A 167 5.60 3.87 -13.14
CA GLU A 167 4.99 2.55 -13.06
C GLU A 167 5.43 1.69 -14.24
N ILE A 168 5.74 0.41 -14.00
CA ILE A 168 5.80 -0.58 -15.08
C ILE A 168 4.37 -0.99 -15.41
N ILE A 169 3.94 -0.73 -16.64
CA ILE A 169 2.55 -0.96 -17.10
C ILE A 169 2.42 -2.21 -17.97
N SER A 170 3.53 -2.77 -18.45
CA SER A 170 3.55 -3.99 -19.24
C SER A 170 4.88 -4.70 -19.06
N VAL A 171 4.83 -6.02 -18.90
CA VAL A 171 6.00 -6.93 -18.94
C VAL A 171 5.71 -8.01 -19.97
N LYS A 172 6.63 -8.20 -20.92
CA LYS A 172 6.56 -9.28 -21.92
C LYS A 172 7.85 -10.08 -21.90
N CYS A 173 7.76 -11.40 -21.94
CA CYS A 173 8.91 -12.27 -22.09
C CYS A 173 9.15 -12.52 -23.59
N GLU A 174 10.27 -12.04 -24.11
CA GLU A 174 10.68 -12.11 -25.51
C GLU A 174 12.00 -12.90 -25.59
N GLY A 175 11.90 -14.23 -25.62
CA GLY A 175 13.07 -15.11 -25.50
C GLY A 175 13.67 -15.03 -24.10
N GLU A 176 14.94 -14.62 -24.02
CA GLU A 176 15.70 -14.48 -22.76
C GLU A 176 15.64 -13.07 -22.15
N ILE A 177 14.89 -12.15 -22.78
CA ILE A 177 14.76 -10.76 -22.34
C ILE A 177 13.31 -10.46 -21.99
N PHE A 178 13.12 -9.69 -20.92
CA PHE A 178 11.86 -9.10 -20.56
C PHE A 178 11.77 -7.68 -21.09
N ALA A 179 10.84 -7.44 -22.01
CA ALA A 179 10.52 -6.11 -22.49
C ALA A 179 9.50 -5.44 -21.55
N CYS A 180 9.92 -4.38 -20.84
CA CYS A 180 9.06 -3.71 -19.86
C CYS A 180 8.77 -2.26 -20.25
N LYS A 181 7.49 -1.91 -20.35
CA LYS A 181 7.05 -0.54 -20.70
C LYS A 181 6.70 0.24 -19.45
N THR A 182 7.14 1.48 -19.40
CA THR A 182 6.83 2.41 -18.31
C THR A 182 5.60 3.26 -18.61
N SER A 183 4.96 3.79 -17.56
CA SER A 183 3.89 4.77 -17.67
C SER A 183 4.33 6.10 -18.30
N ALA A 184 5.65 6.36 -18.35
CA ALA A 184 6.21 7.53 -19.01
C ALA A 184 6.40 7.34 -20.53
N GLY A 185 6.15 6.14 -21.05
CA GLY A 185 6.32 5.78 -22.47
C GLY A 185 7.70 5.22 -22.82
N ASP A 186 8.63 5.21 -21.87
CA ASP A 186 9.95 4.60 -22.03
C ASP A 186 9.88 3.06 -21.93
N GLN A 187 10.91 2.40 -22.43
CA GLN A 187 11.12 0.95 -22.32
C GLN A 187 12.38 0.66 -21.51
N VAL A 188 12.29 -0.30 -20.60
CA VAL A 188 13.35 -0.73 -19.68
C VAL A 188 13.40 -2.26 -19.71
N ASP A 189 14.35 -2.81 -20.43
CA ASP A 189 14.45 -4.25 -20.64
C ASP A 189 15.35 -4.90 -19.59
N ALA A 190 15.15 -6.19 -19.32
CA ALA A 190 16.03 -6.93 -18.41
C ALA A 190 16.17 -8.41 -18.74
N ARG A 191 17.30 -9.02 -18.38
CA ARG A 191 17.51 -10.49 -18.47
C ARG A 191 16.72 -11.25 -17.41
N ALA A 192 16.55 -10.66 -16.23
CA ALA A 192 15.70 -11.17 -15.16
C ALA A 192 14.82 -10.06 -14.57
N VAL A 193 13.62 -10.43 -14.12
CA VAL A 193 12.67 -9.51 -13.47
C VAL A 193 12.30 -10.04 -12.09
N VAL A 194 12.33 -9.16 -11.09
CA VAL A 194 11.84 -9.46 -9.73
C VAL A 194 10.60 -8.62 -9.43
N VAL A 195 9.47 -9.30 -9.22
CA VAL A 195 8.21 -8.67 -8.82
C VAL A 195 8.20 -8.53 -7.30
N ALA A 196 8.37 -7.29 -6.83
CA ALA A 196 8.37 -6.91 -5.42
C ALA A 196 7.31 -5.83 -5.15
N THR A 197 6.17 -5.92 -5.84
CA THR A 197 5.10 -4.91 -5.86
C THR A 197 4.24 -4.90 -4.60
N GLY A 198 4.46 -5.87 -3.70
CA GLY A 198 3.75 -6.01 -2.44
C GLY A 198 2.24 -6.20 -2.60
N SER A 199 1.50 -5.81 -1.57
CA SER A 199 0.05 -5.83 -1.56
C SER A 199 -0.52 -4.50 -1.07
N SER A 200 -1.82 -4.32 -1.26
CA SER A 200 -2.58 -3.16 -0.78
C SER A 200 -3.65 -3.65 0.19
N TYR A 201 -3.79 -2.98 1.33
CA TYR A 201 -4.94 -3.23 2.20
C TYR A 201 -6.24 -2.86 1.50
N ARG A 202 -7.25 -3.73 1.62
CA ARG A 202 -8.60 -3.36 1.25
C ARG A 202 -9.09 -2.30 2.25
N ARG A 203 -9.60 -1.21 1.70
CA ARG A 203 -10.11 -0.05 2.45
C ARG A 203 -11.63 -0.09 2.48
N LEU A 204 -12.22 0.56 3.49
CA LEU A 204 -13.66 0.72 3.60
C LEU A 204 -14.18 1.83 2.67
N TRP A 205 -13.33 2.82 2.38
CA TRP A 205 -13.63 4.00 1.57
C TRP A 205 -14.78 4.84 2.11
N ILE A 206 -14.79 5.03 3.43
CA ILE A 206 -15.81 5.78 4.16
C ILE A 206 -15.26 7.08 4.75
N PRO A 207 -16.12 8.07 5.06
CA PRO A 207 -15.68 9.33 5.67
C PRO A 207 -14.84 9.11 6.94
N GLY A 208 -13.78 9.91 7.08
CA GLY A 208 -12.84 9.87 8.20
C GLY A 208 -11.74 8.80 8.12
N GLU A 209 -11.81 7.86 7.17
CA GLU A 209 -10.84 6.77 7.08
C GLU A 209 -9.44 7.27 6.70
N ASP A 210 -9.34 8.19 5.73
CA ASP A 210 -8.06 8.71 5.24
C ASP A 210 -7.38 9.61 6.29
N GLU A 211 -8.16 10.39 7.03
CA GLU A 211 -7.67 11.35 8.03
C GLU A 211 -7.09 10.67 9.28
N LEU A 212 -7.58 9.46 9.60
CA LEU A 212 -7.21 8.69 10.79
C LEU A 212 -6.30 7.50 10.50
N LEU A 213 -6.00 7.25 9.22
CA LEU A 213 -5.12 6.18 8.77
C LEU A 213 -3.72 6.30 9.39
N GLY A 214 -3.21 5.19 9.94
CA GLY A 214 -1.88 5.14 10.57
C GLY A 214 -1.81 5.77 11.97
N TYR A 215 -2.89 6.43 12.43
CA TYR A 215 -2.98 6.99 13.79
C TYR A 215 -3.95 6.20 14.66
N LYS A 216 -5.20 6.10 14.20
CA LYS A 216 -6.31 5.44 14.91
C LYS A 216 -6.89 4.28 14.13
N ILE A 217 -6.59 4.19 12.84
CA ILE A 217 -7.02 3.13 11.94
C ILE A 217 -5.78 2.38 11.46
N HIS A 218 -5.75 1.09 11.76
CA HIS A 218 -4.61 0.19 11.59
C HIS A 218 -5.00 -1.05 10.79
N PHE A 219 -4.01 -1.74 10.23
CA PHE A 219 -4.23 -2.98 9.46
C PHE A 219 -3.34 -4.15 9.92
N CYS A 220 -2.46 -3.92 10.90
CA CYS A 220 -1.51 -4.90 11.38
C CYS A 220 -1.63 -5.01 12.91
N SER A 221 -2.15 -6.13 13.43
CA SER A 221 -2.24 -6.26 14.89
C SER A 221 -0.88 -6.36 15.55
N THR A 222 0.05 -7.11 14.94
CA THR A 222 1.40 -7.32 15.47
C THR A 222 2.22 -6.05 15.56
N CYS A 223 1.94 -5.09 14.68
CA CYS A 223 2.57 -3.78 14.65
C CYS A 223 1.98 -2.84 15.72
N ASP A 224 0.65 -2.75 15.80
CA ASP A 224 -0.01 -1.64 16.48
C ASP A 224 -0.70 -2.02 17.81
N ALA A 225 -1.06 -3.29 18.03
CA ALA A 225 -1.77 -3.72 19.24
C ALA A 225 -1.08 -3.36 20.57
N PRO A 226 0.27 -3.40 20.69
CA PRO A 226 0.95 -3.01 21.92
C PRO A 226 0.62 -1.57 22.41
N PHE A 227 0.31 -0.64 21.50
CA PHE A 227 -0.05 0.75 21.84
C PHE A 227 -1.47 0.90 22.43
N TYR A 228 -2.24 -0.18 22.42
CA TYR A 228 -3.62 -0.25 22.91
C TYR A 228 -3.75 -0.96 24.26
N LYS A 229 -2.65 -1.07 25.02
CA LYS A 229 -2.69 -1.63 26.38
C LYS A 229 -3.71 -0.89 27.25
N GLY A 230 -4.68 -1.63 27.80
CA GLY A 230 -5.74 -1.08 28.66
C GLY A 230 -6.81 -0.23 27.95
N LYS A 231 -6.83 -0.22 26.61
CA LYS A 231 -7.76 0.55 25.77
C LYS A 231 -8.83 -0.32 25.14
N GLU A 232 -9.92 0.29 24.64
CA GLU A 232 -10.98 -0.43 23.93
C GLU A 232 -10.83 -0.23 22.42
N VAL A 233 -10.88 -1.31 21.65
CA VAL A 233 -10.65 -1.26 20.20
C VAL A 233 -11.71 -2.04 19.45
N ILE A 234 -11.85 -1.73 18.16
CA ILE A 234 -12.69 -2.52 17.24
C ILE A 234 -11.85 -3.19 16.17
N ALA A 235 -12.26 -4.37 15.75
CA ALA A 235 -11.72 -5.10 14.62
C ALA A 235 -12.82 -5.26 13.55
N ILE A 236 -12.63 -4.68 12.37
CA ILE A 236 -13.62 -4.71 11.29
C ILE A 236 -13.26 -5.84 10.34
N GLY A 237 -14.13 -6.85 10.27
CA GLY A 237 -13.94 -8.01 9.41
C GLY A 237 -14.64 -9.25 9.96
N GLY A 238 -14.94 -10.20 9.07
CA GLY A 238 -15.65 -11.43 9.45
C GLY A 238 -14.99 -12.73 8.98
N GLY A 239 -13.76 -12.67 8.47
CA GLY A 239 -12.97 -13.84 8.05
C GLY A 239 -11.94 -14.26 9.11
N ASN A 240 -11.14 -15.28 8.80
CA ASN A 240 -10.11 -15.80 9.71
C ASN A 240 -9.19 -14.71 10.27
N SER A 241 -8.65 -13.84 9.41
CA SER A 241 -7.74 -12.77 9.84
C SER A 241 -8.36 -11.87 10.92
N ALA A 242 -9.63 -11.50 10.79
CA ALA A 242 -10.26 -10.67 11.81
C ALA A 242 -10.33 -11.37 13.17
N PHE A 243 -10.54 -12.69 13.20
CA PHE A 243 -10.64 -13.49 14.42
C PHE A 243 -9.25 -13.77 15.01
N GLU A 244 -8.31 -14.25 14.20
CA GLU A 244 -6.92 -14.53 14.60
C GLU A 244 -6.23 -13.29 15.17
N GLU A 245 -6.29 -12.19 14.43
CA GLU A 245 -5.67 -10.93 14.83
C GLU A 245 -6.36 -10.35 16.08
N SER A 246 -7.68 -10.50 16.23
CA SER A 246 -8.39 -10.03 17.43
C SER A 246 -8.00 -10.80 18.69
N MET A 247 -7.75 -12.11 18.61
CA MET A 247 -7.21 -12.88 19.73
C MET A 247 -5.83 -12.37 20.15
N PHE A 248 -4.99 -11.99 19.19
CA PHE A 248 -3.71 -11.36 19.49
C PHE A 248 -3.89 -9.99 20.17
N ILE A 249 -4.77 -9.13 19.64
CA ILE A 249 -5.04 -7.79 20.19
C ILE A 249 -5.61 -7.88 21.61
N ALA A 250 -6.46 -8.87 21.89
CA ALA A 250 -7.09 -9.09 23.20
C ALA A 250 -6.08 -9.33 24.33
N ARG A 251 -4.84 -9.72 24.01
CA ARG A 251 -3.75 -9.85 25.00
C ARG A 251 -3.27 -8.50 25.54
N PHE A 252 -3.55 -7.41 24.84
CA PHE A 252 -3.13 -6.05 25.18
C PHE A 252 -4.33 -5.16 25.56
N ALA A 253 -5.37 -5.19 24.73
CA ALA A 253 -6.54 -4.34 24.87
C ALA A 253 -7.41 -4.71 26.08
N LYS A 254 -8.06 -3.71 26.67
CA LYS A 254 -9.11 -3.92 27.69
C LYS A 254 -10.32 -4.63 27.10
N LYS A 255 -10.68 -4.31 25.86
CA LYS A 255 -11.82 -4.89 25.14
C LYS A 255 -11.59 -4.83 23.64
N VAL A 256 -11.93 -5.89 22.93
CA VAL A 256 -11.95 -5.94 21.46
C VAL A 256 -13.37 -6.21 20.99
N THR A 257 -13.91 -5.38 20.09
CA THR A 257 -15.21 -5.65 19.46
C THR A 257 -15.01 -6.01 17.99
N ILE A 258 -15.28 -7.26 17.61
CA ILE A 258 -15.22 -7.71 16.22
C ILE A 258 -16.53 -7.35 15.52
N ILE A 259 -16.44 -6.55 14.46
CA ILE A 259 -17.60 -6.04 13.71
C ILE A 259 -17.70 -6.76 12.37
N GLY A 260 -18.82 -7.45 12.17
CA GLY A 260 -19.19 -8.15 10.95
C GLY A 260 -20.39 -7.52 10.28
N ARG A 261 -20.28 -7.25 8.98
CA ARG A 261 -21.38 -6.72 8.16
C ARG A 261 -22.47 -7.73 7.79
N SER A 262 -22.31 -8.99 8.19
CA SER A 262 -23.19 -10.11 7.84
C SER A 262 -23.71 -10.77 9.12
N ASP A 263 -24.80 -11.52 8.99
CA ASP A 263 -25.44 -12.34 10.02
C ASP A 263 -24.63 -13.60 10.37
N ARG A 264 -23.74 -13.99 9.46
CA ARG A 264 -22.82 -15.12 9.60
C ARG A 264 -21.38 -14.71 9.45
N TRP A 265 -20.52 -15.37 10.22
CA TRP A 265 -19.07 -15.24 10.11
C TRP A 265 -18.54 -16.14 8.98
N LYS A 266 -17.52 -15.68 8.28
CA LYS A 266 -16.74 -16.47 7.31
C LYS A 266 -15.53 -17.14 7.95
N ALA A 267 -15.17 -16.75 9.17
CA ALA A 267 -14.10 -17.38 9.93
C ALA A 267 -14.40 -18.87 10.14
N SER A 268 -13.37 -19.72 10.22
CA SER A 268 -13.53 -21.14 10.51
C SER A 268 -14.23 -21.37 11.85
N ALA A 269 -14.95 -22.48 11.98
CA ALA A 269 -15.68 -22.80 13.21
C ALA A 269 -14.78 -22.83 14.45
N ILE A 270 -13.56 -23.36 14.31
CA ILE A 270 -12.57 -23.39 15.40
C ILE A 270 -12.15 -21.99 15.84
N LEU A 271 -11.95 -21.04 14.92
CA LEU A 271 -11.62 -19.67 15.29
C LEU A 271 -12.79 -18.96 15.97
N GLN A 272 -14.01 -19.23 15.52
CA GLN A 272 -15.21 -18.71 16.17
C GLN A 272 -15.34 -19.23 17.61
N GLN A 273 -15.05 -20.51 17.83
CA GLN A 273 -15.04 -21.11 19.17
C GLN A 273 -13.93 -20.50 20.04
N ASN A 274 -12.69 -20.45 19.56
CA ASN A 274 -11.56 -19.89 20.31
C ASN A 274 -11.81 -18.44 20.74
N VAL A 275 -12.40 -17.62 19.85
CA VAL A 275 -12.77 -16.24 20.18
C VAL A 275 -13.89 -16.17 21.23
N ALA A 276 -14.84 -17.09 21.20
CA ALA A 276 -15.93 -17.14 22.17
C ALA A 276 -15.47 -17.50 23.59
N GLU A 277 -14.31 -18.15 23.73
CA GLU A 277 -13.68 -18.50 25.02
C GLU A 277 -12.86 -17.34 25.63
N ILE A 278 -12.76 -16.19 24.95
CA ILE A 278 -11.98 -15.03 25.41
C ILE A 278 -12.92 -13.92 25.92
N ASP A 279 -12.92 -13.71 27.23
CA ASP A 279 -13.87 -12.82 27.94
C ASP A 279 -13.88 -11.37 27.46
N ASN A 280 -12.74 -10.84 27.01
CA ASN A 280 -12.63 -9.44 26.57
C ASN A 280 -12.84 -9.24 25.07
N ILE A 281 -13.34 -10.25 24.34
CA ILE A 281 -13.77 -10.12 22.96
C ILE A 281 -15.30 -10.14 22.85
N VAL A 282 -15.85 -9.15 22.15
CA VAL A 282 -17.28 -9.05 21.85
C VAL A 282 -17.51 -9.18 20.35
N LEU A 283 -18.47 -10.01 19.96
CA LEU A 283 -18.87 -10.21 18.56
C LEU A 283 -20.09 -9.38 18.22
N LEU A 284 -20.00 -8.55 17.18
CA LEU A 284 -21.08 -7.69 16.71
C LEU A 284 -21.38 -7.96 15.22
N LYS A 285 -22.41 -8.75 14.95
CA LYS A 285 -22.89 -9.13 13.60
C LYS A 285 -23.87 -8.13 13.03
N ASN A 286 -24.14 -8.17 11.73
CA ASN A 286 -25.12 -7.30 11.06
C ASN A 286 -24.85 -5.79 11.21
N HIS A 287 -23.61 -5.39 11.46
CA HIS A 287 -23.23 -3.98 11.59
C HIS A 287 -22.26 -3.60 10.47
N GLU A 288 -22.64 -2.58 9.69
CA GLU A 288 -21.80 -2.00 8.64
C GLU A 288 -21.24 -0.66 9.10
N THR A 289 -19.91 -0.52 9.06
CA THR A 289 -19.25 0.74 9.39
C THR A 289 -19.51 1.79 8.32
N LYS A 290 -20.10 2.92 8.71
CA LYS A 290 -20.48 4.02 7.80
C LYS A 290 -19.53 5.21 7.84
N GLU A 291 -18.95 5.52 9.00
CA GLU A 291 -18.13 6.72 9.19
C GLU A 291 -17.19 6.57 10.40
N PHE A 292 -16.01 7.17 10.30
CA PHE A 292 -15.13 7.46 11.43
C PHE A 292 -15.20 8.94 11.78
N ILE A 293 -15.66 9.27 12.98
CA ILE A 293 -15.86 10.66 13.40
C ILE A 293 -14.50 11.24 13.83
N LEU A 294 -14.00 12.20 13.05
CA LEU A 294 -12.76 12.91 13.33
C LEU A 294 -12.95 13.89 14.50
N GLY A 295 -12.07 13.76 15.49
CA GLY A 295 -11.96 14.70 16.60
C GLY A 295 -10.78 15.67 16.46
N PRO A 296 -10.67 16.65 17.36
CA PRO A 296 -9.54 17.58 17.38
C PRO A 296 -8.21 16.84 17.54
N LYS A 297 -7.14 17.36 16.93
CA LYS A 297 -5.78 16.78 16.97
C LYS A 297 -5.71 15.32 16.47
N LYS A 298 -6.44 14.97 15.40
CA LYS A 298 -6.49 13.61 14.81
C LYS A 298 -6.93 12.52 15.80
N SER A 299 -7.85 12.85 16.69
CA SER A 299 -8.47 11.87 17.59
C SER A 299 -9.64 11.16 16.91
N LEU A 300 -9.96 9.95 17.36
CA LEU A 300 -11.14 9.20 16.94
C LEU A 300 -12.25 9.45 17.97
N ASN A 301 -13.29 10.21 17.60
CA ASN A 301 -14.36 10.61 18.52
C ASN A 301 -15.57 9.68 18.47
N GLY A 302 -15.64 8.79 17.47
CA GLY A 302 -16.67 7.79 17.35
C GLY A 302 -16.60 7.03 16.02
N VAL A 303 -17.34 5.93 15.96
CA VAL A 303 -17.52 5.10 14.77
C VAL A 303 -19.01 4.88 14.59
N VAL A 304 -19.55 5.29 13.45
CA VAL A 304 -20.97 5.11 13.10
C VAL A 304 -21.13 3.73 12.48
N LEU A 305 -22.02 2.93 13.06
CA LEU A 305 -22.37 1.59 12.61
C LEU A 305 -23.85 1.56 12.23
N HIS A 306 -24.14 1.12 11.01
CA HIS A 306 -25.49 0.85 10.57
C HIS A 306 -25.87 -0.59 10.91
N ASN A 307 -26.86 -0.77 11.79
CA ASN A 307 -27.42 -2.08 12.11
C ASN A 307 -28.41 -2.50 11.01
N LYS A 308 -28.06 -3.53 10.25
CA LYS A 308 -28.86 -4.03 9.11
C LYS A 308 -30.13 -4.77 9.53
N GLU A 309 -30.24 -5.24 10.76
CA GLU A 309 -31.47 -5.87 11.27
C GLU A 309 -32.52 -4.82 11.64
N THR A 310 -32.10 -3.73 12.27
CA THR A 310 -33.03 -2.70 12.77
C THR A 310 -33.18 -1.50 11.84
N GLY A 311 -32.27 -1.34 10.87
CA GLY A 311 -32.18 -0.17 9.99
C GLY A 311 -31.71 1.11 10.69
N LYS A 312 -31.21 1.03 11.93
CA LYS A 312 -30.79 2.18 12.73
C LYS A 312 -29.27 2.30 12.81
N ASP A 313 -28.81 3.55 12.88
CA ASP A 313 -27.40 3.85 13.13
C ASP A 313 -27.12 3.94 14.63
N VAL A 314 -25.96 3.45 15.03
CA VAL A 314 -25.43 3.49 16.40
C VAL A 314 -23.99 3.98 16.36
N THR A 315 -23.64 4.87 17.28
CA THR A 315 -22.27 5.39 17.41
C THR A 315 -21.59 4.76 18.62
N ILE A 316 -20.43 4.15 18.40
CA ILE A 316 -19.54 3.65 19.46
C ILE A 316 -18.25 4.46 19.54
N LYS A 317 -17.56 4.45 20.68
CA LYS A 317 -16.35 5.26 20.91
C LYS A 317 -15.14 4.40 21.30
N PRO A 318 -14.50 3.71 20.33
CA PRO A 318 -13.25 3.01 20.59
C PRO A 318 -12.05 3.95 20.56
N ASP A 319 -10.95 3.53 21.20
CA ASP A 319 -9.65 4.20 21.16
C ASP A 319 -8.90 3.96 19.83
N GLY A 320 -9.23 2.88 19.13
CA GLY A 320 -8.60 2.45 17.88
C GLY A 320 -9.42 1.45 17.07
N VAL A 321 -9.10 1.36 15.78
CA VAL A 321 -9.78 0.55 14.78
C VAL A 321 -8.73 -0.28 14.05
N PHE A 322 -8.98 -1.57 13.93
CA PHE A 322 -8.21 -2.49 13.11
C PHE A 322 -9.06 -2.99 11.95
N VAL A 323 -8.60 -2.85 10.72
CA VAL A 323 -9.37 -3.20 9.51
C VAL A 323 -8.79 -4.47 8.89
N PHE A 324 -9.52 -5.58 9.03
CA PHE A 324 -9.12 -6.92 8.58
C PHE A 324 -10.07 -7.46 7.51
N ILE A 325 -10.29 -6.66 6.46
CA ILE A 325 -11.14 -7.02 5.30
C ILE A 325 -10.34 -7.60 4.12
N GLY A 326 -9.07 -7.89 4.34
CA GLY A 326 -8.18 -8.61 3.43
C GLY A 326 -7.19 -7.73 2.67
N LEU A 327 -6.23 -8.39 2.05
CA LEU A 327 -5.23 -7.79 1.18
C LEU A 327 -5.60 -7.98 -0.30
N LYS A 328 -5.06 -7.13 -1.16
CA LYS A 328 -5.04 -7.30 -2.61
C LYS A 328 -3.58 -7.25 -3.09
N PRO A 329 -3.00 -8.35 -3.58
CA PRO A 329 -1.64 -8.33 -4.12
C PRO A 329 -1.58 -7.52 -5.42
N ASN A 330 -0.49 -6.77 -5.62
CA ASN A 330 -0.34 -5.83 -6.73
C ASN A 330 0.30 -6.52 -7.96
N VAL A 331 -0.42 -7.48 -8.57
CA VAL A 331 0.17 -8.43 -9.55
C VAL A 331 -0.29 -8.21 -10.99
N GLU A 332 -1.18 -7.25 -11.25
CA GLU A 332 -1.87 -7.11 -12.54
C GLU A 332 -0.90 -6.99 -13.73
N VAL A 333 0.24 -6.30 -13.55
CA VAL A 333 1.26 -6.11 -14.60
C VAL A 333 1.91 -7.41 -15.09
N VAL A 334 1.96 -8.44 -14.25
CA VAL A 334 2.58 -9.75 -14.56
C VAL A 334 1.58 -10.91 -14.58
N LYS A 335 0.29 -10.64 -14.45
CA LYS A 335 -0.74 -11.66 -14.21
C LYS A 335 -0.76 -12.78 -15.25
N ASN A 336 -0.44 -12.48 -16.50
CA ASN A 336 -0.41 -13.47 -17.60
C ASN A 336 0.89 -14.31 -17.61
N LEU A 337 1.90 -13.92 -16.84
CA LEU A 337 3.21 -14.57 -16.76
C LEU A 337 3.37 -15.43 -15.50
N VAL A 338 2.40 -15.44 -14.60
CA VAL A 338 2.52 -16.10 -13.29
C VAL A 338 1.27 -16.90 -12.98
N ASP A 339 1.42 -17.90 -12.12
CA ASP A 339 0.28 -18.54 -11.47
C ASP A 339 0.01 -17.81 -10.14
N THR A 340 -1.27 -17.76 -9.73
CA THR A 340 -1.67 -17.14 -8.47
C THR A 340 -2.48 -18.10 -7.61
N ASP A 341 -2.36 -17.98 -6.29
CA ASP A 341 -3.23 -18.72 -5.38
C ASP A 341 -4.68 -18.18 -5.40
N ARG A 342 -5.55 -18.73 -4.54
CA ARG A 342 -6.96 -18.29 -4.43
C ARG A 342 -7.10 -16.83 -3.96
N GLY A 343 -6.10 -16.27 -3.30
CA GLY A 343 -6.04 -14.87 -2.88
C GLY A 343 -5.47 -13.93 -3.95
N GLY A 344 -4.99 -14.48 -5.06
CA GLY A 344 -4.34 -13.74 -6.15
C GLY A 344 -2.84 -13.50 -5.92
N PHE A 345 -2.22 -14.13 -4.91
CA PHE A 345 -0.79 -13.97 -4.63
C PHE A 345 0.05 -14.85 -5.55
N ILE A 346 1.22 -14.37 -5.97
CA ILE A 346 2.10 -15.05 -6.91
C ILE A 346 2.62 -16.34 -6.29
N VAL A 347 2.37 -17.47 -6.96
CA VAL A 347 2.94 -18.77 -6.58
C VAL A 347 4.36 -18.85 -7.12
N THR A 348 5.29 -19.22 -6.24
CA THR A 348 6.70 -19.43 -6.57
C THR A 348 7.16 -20.82 -6.17
N ARG A 349 8.21 -21.30 -6.83
CA ARG A 349 8.98 -22.47 -6.38
C ARG A 349 9.86 -22.09 -5.18
N ASP A 350 10.57 -23.07 -4.60
CA ASP A 350 11.55 -22.84 -3.52
C ASP A 350 12.67 -21.88 -3.94
N THR A 351 12.94 -21.77 -5.24
CA THR A 351 13.90 -20.81 -5.82
C THR A 351 13.33 -19.39 -5.96
N MET A 352 12.14 -19.12 -5.43
CA MET A 352 11.38 -17.86 -5.58
C MET A 352 11.06 -17.47 -7.04
N MET A 353 11.33 -18.37 -7.99
CA MET A 353 11.00 -18.21 -9.40
C MET A 353 9.53 -18.59 -9.63
N THR A 354 8.89 -17.86 -10.53
CA THR A 354 7.50 -18.10 -10.96
C THR A 354 7.44 -19.23 -12.00
N ARG A 355 6.28 -19.45 -12.62
CA ARG A 355 6.15 -20.37 -13.76
C ARG A 355 6.97 -19.90 -14.98
N THR A 356 7.20 -18.59 -15.13
CA THR A 356 8.00 -18.01 -16.22
C THR A 356 9.49 -17.99 -15.83
N PRO A 357 10.39 -18.66 -16.56
CA PRO A 357 11.83 -18.61 -16.31
C PRO A 357 12.36 -17.17 -16.32
N GLY A 358 13.25 -16.83 -15.39
CA GLY A 358 13.80 -15.47 -15.26
C GLY A 358 12.87 -14.45 -14.58
N LEU A 359 11.61 -14.81 -14.32
CA LEU A 359 10.67 -13.99 -13.56
C LEU A 359 10.52 -14.54 -12.12
N PHE A 360 10.86 -13.71 -11.14
CA PHE A 360 10.84 -14.02 -9.72
C PHE A 360 9.84 -13.15 -8.97
N ALA A 361 9.46 -13.54 -7.76
CA ALA A 361 8.65 -12.70 -6.88
C ALA A 361 9.13 -12.76 -5.43
N ALA A 362 9.00 -11.64 -4.70
CA ALA A 362 9.41 -11.54 -3.30
C ALA A 362 8.55 -10.52 -2.54
N GLY A 363 8.39 -10.75 -1.23
CA GLY A 363 7.57 -9.91 -0.37
C GLY A 363 6.08 -10.12 -0.60
N ASP A 364 5.26 -9.15 -0.21
CA ASP A 364 3.83 -9.35 0.05
C ASP A 364 2.96 -9.60 -1.19
N CYS A 365 3.53 -9.56 -2.40
CA CYS A 365 2.85 -10.04 -3.61
C CYS A 365 2.92 -11.56 -3.76
N ARG A 366 3.80 -12.25 -3.01
CA ARG A 366 4.08 -13.68 -3.09
C ARG A 366 3.22 -14.49 -2.11
N ALA A 367 2.75 -15.64 -2.56
CA ALA A 367 2.02 -16.58 -1.73
C ALA A 367 2.93 -17.12 -0.61
N GLY A 368 2.44 -17.15 0.63
CA GLY A 368 3.22 -17.57 1.80
C GLY A 368 4.23 -16.53 2.31
N SER A 369 4.18 -15.27 1.86
CA SER A 369 4.89 -14.17 2.54
C SER A 369 4.32 -13.99 3.95
N ILE A 370 5.20 -13.67 4.91
CA ILE A 370 4.84 -13.37 6.30
C ILE A 370 4.28 -11.95 6.47
N GLN A 371 4.35 -11.11 5.44
CA GLN A 371 3.75 -9.76 5.43
C GLN A 371 4.26 -8.87 6.58
N GLN A 372 5.58 -8.94 6.81
CA GLN A 372 6.30 -8.12 7.78
C GLN A 372 7.51 -7.48 7.11
N ALA A 373 7.84 -6.24 7.48
CA ALA A 373 8.93 -5.48 6.86
C ALA A 373 10.29 -6.22 6.91
N ALA A 374 10.64 -6.81 8.05
CA ALA A 374 11.87 -7.57 8.22
C ALA A 374 11.88 -8.87 7.37
N SER A 375 10.74 -9.58 7.31
CA SER A 375 10.61 -10.76 6.45
C SER A 375 10.70 -10.40 4.97
N ALA A 376 10.06 -9.30 4.55
CA ALA A 376 10.12 -8.82 3.17
C ALA A 376 11.55 -8.44 2.78
N ALA A 377 12.31 -7.77 3.66
CA ALA A 377 13.73 -7.51 3.44
C ALA A 377 14.54 -8.83 3.32
N GLY A 378 14.29 -9.81 4.19
CA GLY A 378 14.89 -11.14 4.12
C GLY A 378 14.60 -11.86 2.79
N GLU A 379 13.35 -11.85 2.34
CA GLU A 379 12.96 -12.37 1.02
C GLU A 379 13.65 -11.62 -0.12
N GLY A 380 13.82 -10.30 0.00
CA GLY A 380 14.57 -9.48 -0.96
C GLY A 380 16.03 -9.94 -1.11
N ALA A 381 16.71 -10.23 0.01
CA ALA A 381 18.06 -10.79 -0.02
C ALA A 381 18.07 -12.20 -0.64
N ALA A 382 17.12 -13.06 -0.25
CA ALA A 382 17.04 -14.43 -0.75
C ALA A 382 16.81 -14.48 -2.27
N VAL A 383 15.86 -13.71 -2.79
CA VAL A 383 15.54 -13.71 -4.23
C VAL A 383 16.70 -13.19 -5.07
N ALA A 384 17.47 -12.20 -4.59
CA ALA A 384 18.66 -11.71 -5.30
C ALA A 384 19.69 -12.83 -5.52
N LEU A 385 19.89 -13.72 -4.55
CA LEU A 385 20.77 -14.87 -4.69
C LEU A 385 20.23 -15.92 -5.67
N MET A 386 18.91 -16.08 -5.74
CA MET A 386 18.27 -16.97 -6.71
C MET A 386 18.40 -16.43 -8.13
N VAL A 387 18.20 -15.12 -8.33
CA VAL A 387 18.41 -14.43 -9.61
C VAL A 387 19.87 -14.56 -10.05
N ARG A 388 20.84 -14.34 -9.15
CA ARG A 388 22.27 -14.56 -9.42
C ARG A 388 22.54 -15.96 -9.95
N ASN A 389 21.97 -16.99 -9.30
CA ASN A 389 22.17 -18.37 -9.71
C ASN A 389 21.55 -18.66 -11.09
N TYR A 390 20.43 -17.99 -11.42
CA TYR A 390 19.79 -18.09 -12.73
C TYR A 390 20.64 -17.44 -13.83
N LEU A 391 21.08 -16.19 -13.63
CA LEU A 391 21.89 -15.40 -14.57
C LEU A 391 23.34 -15.91 -14.75
N ARG A 392 23.82 -16.82 -13.88
CA ARG A 392 25.11 -17.49 -14.10
C ARG A 392 25.01 -18.74 -14.96
N ARG A 393 23.79 -19.26 -15.17
CA ARG A 393 23.53 -20.49 -15.92
C ARG A 393 23.00 -20.25 -17.34
N HIS A 394 22.62 -19.02 -17.63
CA HIS A 394 22.08 -18.49 -18.89
C HIS A 394 22.75 -17.14 -19.11
#